data_AF-A0A949L6S8-F1
#
_entry.id   AF-A0A949L6S8-F1
#
_cell.length_a   1.000
_cell.length_b   1.000
_cell.length_c   1.000
_cell.angle_alpha   90.00
_cell.angle_beta   90.00
_cell.angle_gamma   90.00
#
_symmetry.space_group_name_H-M   'P 1'
#
loop_
_entity.id
_entity.type
_entity.pdbx_description
1 polymer ?
#
loop_
_entity_poly.entity_id
_entity_poly.type
_entity_poly.pdbx_seq_one_letter_code
_entity_poly.pdbx_strand_id
1 'polypeptide(L)'
;MYDLSNEIYVYKASLPFMEAAKDTANALQMNDHGPLHAQRVYMNAKLLCSLFDISPHEKALLLAASLLHDIGMADDRDNHHIVAHDLVLELSESGELPFSAEEAHVVATLCKWHRKDFDPDEVEEQLKIRTGLLASMIRIADSMDLDYRRSPDFQGSREKIIERINKDQIPHHLSVLSIIALRLRVNHIGTKLELFVENFKLASLQIDRLIEELLGIRFSWPVQLVPIHPSLPQSSLEVASKKKAIVFAYCNAHGLISASITKKQLEQQGFEVTTICNHNKTFSTTTFWKETFQDFDFREYSSVSLLDLYLSPSLLDVTLKKIQENSNCSWHFASPLAITGIEVKKMISAGINLYLCDERALFTGNSLDSNSLFWMKVAGLCNFDNPHVAGITREEHDVAMGIRYEIMVSGQEKKEDDHYEQLMSLIIQNNLKHFTSKATDFTKIIAEKGLTGTRHGRVLVFKTSNISGRSVYDFIHKAIVNQGVRPFENNEFETPFAIFPQVFQGVVRILFISFFSRSEKAFPVRYFLDYDENSVGSTSTIWQSFASEELALEAINTTLARINDHFQEHCDIPVESLKDPD
;
A
#
# COMPACT_ATOMS: atom_id res chain seq x y z
N MET A 1 -1.83 0.09 30.31
CA MET A 1 -1.29 -0.78 29.26
C MET A 1 -1.61 -0.09 27.95
N TYR A 2 -0.57 0.23 27.19
CA TYR A 2 -0.65 0.85 25.89
C TYR A 2 -1.42 -0.03 24.90
N ASP A 3 -2.23 0.60 24.07
CA ASP A 3 -2.93 -0.02 22.95
C ASP A 3 -3.02 0.93 21.75
N LEU A 4 -3.55 0.43 20.64
CA LEU A 4 -3.62 1.17 19.38
C LEU A 4 -4.56 2.38 19.41
N SER A 5 -5.39 2.58 20.45
CA SER A 5 -6.21 3.80 20.58
C SER A 5 -5.35 5.04 20.90
N ASN A 6 -4.15 4.83 21.45
CA ASN A 6 -3.20 5.89 21.79
C ASN A 6 -2.07 6.06 20.76
N GLU A 7 -2.18 5.40 19.61
CA GLU A 7 -1.17 5.39 18.53
C GLU A 7 -0.87 6.79 17.97
N ILE A 8 -1.88 7.67 17.91
CA ILE A 8 -1.72 9.06 17.46
C ILE A 8 -0.70 9.83 18.30
N TYR A 9 -0.61 9.57 19.61
CA TYR A 9 0.34 10.25 20.50
C TYR A 9 1.78 9.84 20.20
N VAL A 10 2.00 8.55 19.92
CA VAL A 10 3.32 8.03 19.50
C VAL A 10 3.73 8.65 18.17
N TYR A 11 2.83 8.70 17.19
CA TYR A 11 3.13 9.33 15.90
C TYR A 11 3.44 10.83 16.07
N LYS A 12 2.66 11.52 16.90
CA LYS A 12 2.86 12.96 17.16
C LYS A 12 4.20 13.25 17.83
N ALA A 13 4.58 12.47 18.84
CA ALA A 13 5.86 12.64 19.52
C ALA A 13 7.04 12.33 18.61
N SER A 14 6.90 11.37 17.69
CA SER A 14 7.99 10.94 16.80
C SER A 14 8.15 11.80 15.54
N LEU A 15 7.09 12.46 15.06
CA LEU A 15 7.11 13.21 13.79
C LEU A 15 8.25 14.26 13.70
N PRO A 16 8.50 15.12 14.70
CA PRO A 16 9.59 16.10 14.62
C PRO A 16 10.97 15.43 14.42
N PHE A 17 11.18 14.28 15.05
CA PHE A 17 12.42 13.51 14.90
C PHE A 17 12.52 12.83 13.54
N MET A 18 11.41 12.30 13.01
CA MET A 18 11.38 11.74 11.66
C MET A 18 11.67 12.81 10.60
N GLU A 19 11.15 14.03 10.76
CA GLU A 19 11.45 15.16 9.87
C GLU A 19 12.95 15.51 9.91
N ALA A 20 13.52 15.61 11.11
CA ALA A 20 14.95 15.87 11.27
C ALA A 20 15.82 14.72 10.72
N ALA A 21 15.41 13.46 10.93
CA ALA A 21 16.08 12.28 10.39
C ALA A 21 16.10 12.30 8.85
N LYS A 22 14.99 12.69 8.21
CA LYS A 22 14.92 12.87 6.76
C LYS A 22 15.94 13.89 6.27
N ASP A 23 16.01 15.06 6.91
CA ASP A 23 16.91 16.13 6.49
C ASP A 23 18.38 15.70 6.61
N THR A 24 18.74 15.06 7.71
CA THR A 24 20.07 14.47 7.94
C THR A 24 20.37 13.36 6.93
N ALA A 25 19.46 12.43 6.71
CA ALA A 25 19.67 11.28 5.81
C ALA A 25 19.73 11.68 4.33
N ASN A 26 18.88 12.61 3.88
CA ASN A 26 18.92 13.11 2.51
C ASN A 26 20.24 13.86 2.23
N ALA A 27 20.78 14.57 3.22
CA ALA A 27 22.08 15.21 3.11
C ALA A 27 23.24 14.21 3.02
N LEU A 28 23.09 13.00 3.59
CA LEU A 28 24.20 12.06 3.78
C LEU A 28 24.17 10.80 2.89
N GLN A 29 23.01 10.23 2.58
CA GLN A 29 22.90 8.87 2.01
C GLN A 29 21.91 8.70 0.85
N MET A 30 21.09 9.72 0.56
CA MET A 30 20.08 9.65 -0.50
C MET A 30 19.08 8.49 -0.34
N ASN A 31 18.78 8.11 0.91
CA ASN A 31 17.65 7.27 1.22
C ASN A 31 16.78 7.95 2.24
N ASP A 32 15.49 7.70 2.10
CA ASP A 32 14.47 8.15 3.02
C ASP A 32 14.57 7.42 4.37
N HIS A 33 14.80 8.19 5.42
CA HIS A 33 14.66 7.82 6.84
C HIS A 33 13.59 8.70 7.53
N GLY A 34 12.72 9.31 6.73
CA GLY A 34 11.68 10.22 7.19
C GLY A 34 10.36 9.54 7.53
N PRO A 35 9.28 10.33 7.65
CA PRO A 35 7.95 9.82 8.00
C PRO A 35 7.44 8.73 7.06
N LEU A 36 7.78 8.81 5.76
CA LEU A 36 7.38 7.82 4.78
C LEU A 36 8.05 6.46 5.03
N HIS A 37 9.33 6.45 5.39
CA HIS A 37 10.05 5.24 5.76
C HIS A 37 9.44 4.61 7.02
N ALA A 38 9.31 5.37 8.10
CA ALA A 38 8.70 4.89 9.34
C ALA A 38 7.30 4.30 9.11
N GLN A 39 6.49 4.93 8.25
CA GLN A 39 5.18 4.41 7.86
C GLN A 39 5.25 3.11 7.04
N ARG A 40 6.24 2.96 6.15
CA ARG A 40 6.44 1.69 5.42
C ARG A 40 6.85 0.56 6.37
N VAL A 41 7.76 0.82 7.31
CA VAL A 41 8.14 -0.15 8.36
C VAL A 41 6.92 -0.50 9.22
N TYR A 42 6.15 0.50 9.65
CA TYR A 42 4.90 0.29 10.37
C TYR A 42 3.93 -0.64 9.61
N MET A 43 3.72 -0.39 8.32
CA MET A 43 2.82 -1.22 7.50
C MET A 43 3.36 -2.63 7.30
N ASN A 44 4.67 -2.79 7.10
CA ASN A 44 5.33 -4.09 7.02
C ASN A 44 5.20 -4.85 8.35
N ALA A 45 5.45 -4.21 9.49
CA ALA A 45 5.31 -4.81 10.82
C ALA A 45 3.86 -5.25 11.09
N LYS A 46 2.89 -4.41 10.71
CA LYS A 46 1.45 -4.72 10.79
C LYS A 46 1.09 -5.95 9.97
N LEU A 47 1.68 -6.10 8.79
CA LEU A 47 1.51 -7.29 7.97
C LEU A 47 2.14 -8.52 8.64
N LEU A 48 3.37 -8.41 9.17
CA LEU A 48 4.03 -9.52 9.85
C LEU A 48 3.17 -10.02 11.02
N CYS A 49 2.51 -9.13 11.76
CA CYS A 49 1.55 -9.51 12.81
C CYS A 49 0.43 -10.45 12.32
N SER A 50 0.06 -10.43 11.03
CA SER A 50 -0.92 -11.36 10.45
C SER A 50 -0.35 -12.76 10.18
N LEU A 51 0.98 -12.88 10.08
CA LEU A 51 1.70 -14.13 9.82
C LEU A 51 2.05 -14.87 11.11
N PHE A 52 2.25 -14.13 12.21
CA PHE A 52 2.66 -14.67 13.50
C PHE A 52 1.50 -14.76 14.49
N ASP A 53 1.69 -15.54 15.55
CA ASP A 53 0.76 -15.56 16.67
C ASP A 53 1.15 -14.47 17.67
N ILE A 54 0.55 -13.28 17.53
CA ILE A 54 0.92 -12.06 18.25
C ILE A 54 -0.29 -11.56 19.02
N SER A 55 -0.12 -11.28 20.31
CA SER A 55 -1.17 -10.70 21.14
C SER A 55 -1.48 -9.24 20.74
N PRO A 56 -2.67 -8.70 21.07
CA PRO A 56 -2.98 -7.30 20.81
C PRO A 56 -1.96 -6.31 21.42
N HIS A 57 -1.42 -6.63 22.60
CA HIS A 57 -0.44 -5.79 23.29
C HIS A 57 0.92 -5.82 22.61
N GLU A 58 1.44 -7.01 22.27
CA GLU A 58 2.67 -7.15 21.47
C GLU A 58 2.58 -6.44 20.14
N LYS A 59 1.43 -6.55 19.46
CA LYS A 59 1.16 -5.83 18.21
C LYS A 59 1.24 -4.32 18.43
N ALA A 60 0.64 -3.79 19.49
CA ALA A 60 0.69 -2.37 19.79
C ALA A 60 2.13 -1.88 20.01
N LEU A 61 2.91 -2.59 20.83
CA LEU A 61 4.30 -2.22 21.13
C LEU A 61 5.21 -2.31 19.89
N LEU A 62 5.06 -3.35 19.06
CA LEU A 62 5.82 -3.47 17.81
C LEU A 62 5.51 -2.33 16.84
N LEU A 63 4.23 -1.97 16.70
CA LEU A 63 3.80 -0.88 15.82
C LEU A 63 4.29 0.48 16.31
N ALA A 64 4.27 0.72 17.62
CA ALA A 64 4.90 1.90 18.22
C ALA A 64 6.41 1.94 17.95
N ALA A 65 7.13 0.83 18.20
CA ALA A 65 8.56 0.73 17.93
C ALA A 65 8.88 0.98 16.44
N SER A 66 8.03 0.55 15.52
CA SER A 66 8.20 0.77 14.08
C SER A 66 8.19 2.26 13.71
N LEU A 67 7.44 3.10 14.43
CA LEU A 67 7.45 4.56 14.23
C LEU A 67 8.66 5.24 14.90
N LEU A 68 9.21 4.62 15.94
CA LEU A 68 10.24 5.20 16.80
C LEU A 68 11.67 4.73 16.45
N HIS A 69 11.84 3.64 15.72
CA HIS A 69 13.14 2.96 15.58
C HIS A 69 14.29 3.85 15.07
N ASP A 70 13.96 4.81 14.20
CA ASP A 70 14.91 5.67 13.51
C ASP A 70 14.96 7.11 14.05
N ILE A 71 14.26 7.44 15.14
CA ILE A 71 14.22 8.84 15.66
C ILE A 71 15.60 9.36 16.09
N GLY A 72 16.54 8.46 16.41
CA GLY A 72 17.92 8.80 16.74
C GLY A 72 18.78 9.23 15.54
N MET A 73 18.31 9.04 14.30
CA MET A 73 19.04 9.39 13.07
C MET A 73 19.33 10.88 12.92
N ALA A 74 18.51 11.72 13.56
CA ALA A 74 18.71 13.17 13.57
C ALA A 74 20.01 13.57 14.29
N ASP A 75 20.48 12.78 15.26
CA ASP A 75 21.61 13.11 16.13
C ASP A 75 22.89 12.33 15.75
N ASP A 76 22.83 10.99 15.77
CA ASP A 76 23.97 10.14 15.43
C ASP A 76 23.55 9.03 14.47
N ARG A 77 24.06 9.07 13.24
CA ARG A 77 23.80 8.06 12.21
C ARG A 77 24.33 6.67 12.57
N ASP A 78 25.54 6.54 13.08
CA ASP A 78 26.17 5.22 13.29
C ASP A 78 25.64 4.55 14.56
N ASN A 79 25.15 5.36 15.50
CA ASN A 79 24.58 4.93 16.78
C ASN A 79 23.10 5.25 16.95
N HIS A 80 22.34 5.55 15.88
CA HIS A 80 20.94 5.99 15.97
C HIS A 80 20.05 5.06 16.78
N HIS A 81 20.19 3.74 16.64
CA HIS A 81 19.50 2.73 17.45
C HIS A 81 19.72 2.88 18.97
N ILE A 82 20.91 3.34 19.42
CA ILE A 82 21.20 3.62 20.83
C ILE A 82 20.55 4.94 21.24
N VAL A 83 20.68 5.98 20.41
CA VAL A 83 20.05 7.28 20.67
C VAL A 83 18.51 7.14 20.71
N ALA A 84 17.92 6.38 19.80
CA ALA A 84 16.48 6.11 19.76
C ALA A 84 16.02 5.38 21.03
N HIS A 85 16.81 4.42 21.53
CA HIS A 85 16.54 3.78 22.82
C HIS A 85 16.46 4.80 23.96
N ASP A 86 17.47 5.68 24.09
CA ASP A 86 17.53 6.66 25.18
C ASP A 86 16.40 7.71 25.05
N LEU A 87 16.13 8.18 23.84
CA LEU A 87 15.02 9.10 23.55
C LEU A 87 13.65 8.52 23.90
N VAL A 88 13.40 7.24 23.58
CA VAL A 88 12.12 6.59 23.92
C VAL A 88 11.91 6.56 25.44
N LEU A 89 12.97 6.27 26.21
CA LEU A 89 12.89 6.28 27.67
C LEU A 89 12.63 7.70 28.20
N GLU A 90 13.40 8.69 27.74
CA GLU A 90 13.25 10.09 28.16
C GLU A 90 11.84 10.64 27.85
N LEU A 91 11.35 10.44 26.63
CA LEU A 91 10.02 10.89 26.21
C LEU A 91 8.89 10.18 26.96
N SER A 92 9.12 8.93 27.40
CA SER A 92 8.15 8.22 28.23
C SER A 92 8.16 8.73 29.68
N GLU A 93 9.34 8.98 30.24
CA GLU A 93 9.51 9.56 31.59
C GLU A 93 8.92 10.97 31.69
N SER A 94 9.02 11.77 30.63
CA SER A 94 8.41 13.11 30.57
C SER A 94 6.88 13.08 30.35
N GLY A 95 6.33 11.92 29.98
CA GLY A 95 4.91 11.73 29.67
C GLY A 95 4.52 12.14 28.25
N GLU A 96 5.47 12.43 27.37
CA GLU A 96 5.21 12.70 25.95
C GLU A 96 4.83 11.44 25.18
N LEU A 97 5.44 10.29 25.53
CA LEU A 97 5.02 8.98 25.05
C LEU A 97 4.10 8.29 26.08
N PRO A 98 2.99 7.69 25.64
CA PRO A 98 1.97 7.13 26.54
C PRO A 98 2.31 5.71 27.02
N PHE A 99 3.55 5.47 27.44
CA PHE A 99 4.03 4.16 27.88
C PHE A 99 4.19 4.11 29.40
N SER A 100 3.88 2.96 30.01
CA SER A 100 4.42 2.64 31.34
C SER A 100 5.94 2.44 31.28
N ALA A 101 6.62 2.40 32.43
CA ALA A 101 8.08 2.20 32.48
C ALA A 101 8.49 0.86 31.84
N GLU A 102 7.74 -0.20 32.10
CA GLU A 102 7.97 -1.53 31.53
C GLU A 102 7.73 -1.54 30.01
N GLU A 103 6.68 -0.88 29.53
CA GLU A 103 6.39 -0.75 28.09
C GLU A 103 7.43 0.11 27.37
N ALA A 104 7.88 1.21 27.99
CA ALA A 104 8.93 2.06 27.48
C ALA A 104 10.25 1.27 27.33
N HIS A 105 10.58 0.43 28.31
CA HIS A 105 11.75 -0.44 28.24
C HIS A 105 11.68 -1.42 27.08
N VAL A 106 10.52 -2.05 26.85
CA VAL A 106 10.32 -2.94 25.70
C VAL A 106 10.46 -2.15 24.39
N VAL A 107 9.75 -1.04 24.21
CA VAL A 107 9.78 -0.25 22.97
C VAL A 107 11.18 0.30 22.69
N ALA A 108 11.86 0.82 23.71
CA ALA A 108 13.25 1.29 23.61
C ALA A 108 14.20 0.15 23.21
N THR A 109 14.03 -1.03 23.80
CA THR A 109 14.81 -2.23 23.46
C THR A 109 14.57 -2.66 22.02
N LEU A 110 13.33 -2.63 21.53
CA LEU A 110 13.02 -2.89 20.12
C LEU A 110 13.68 -1.86 19.18
N CYS A 111 13.69 -0.58 19.56
CA CYS A 111 14.41 0.46 18.81
C CYS A 111 15.91 0.23 18.81
N LYS A 112 16.49 -0.30 19.90
CA LYS A 112 17.91 -0.68 19.93
C LYS A 112 18.22 -1.89 19.06
N TRP A 113 17.35 -2.90 19.11
CA TRP A 113 17.55 -4.22 18.51
C TRP A 113 17.06 -4.36 17.07
N HIS A 114 16.49 -3.31 16.48
CA HIS A 114 16.15 -3.27 15.06
C HIS A 114 17.39 -3.42 14.15
N ARG A 115 18.60 -3.33 14.70
CA ARG A 115 19.87 -3.63 14.02
C ARG A 115 20.95 -4.07 15.01
N LYS A 116 22.05 -4.63 14.47
CA LYS A 116 23.20 -5.15 15.27
C LYS A 116 22.79 -6.26 16.24
N ASP A 117 23.46 -6.35 17.39
CA ASP A 117 23.27 -7.44 18.37
C ASP A 117 21.91 -7.35 19.06
N PHE A 118 21.24 -8.50 19.19
CA PHE A 118 19.99 -8.66 19.95
C PHE A 118 19.87 -10.09 20.49
N ASP A 119 18.99 -10.30 21.46
CA ASP A 119 18.65 -11.64 21.94
C ASP A 119 17.30 -12.10 21.35
N PRO A 120 17.28 -13.14 20.50
CA PRO A 120 16.05 -13.63 19.87
C PRO A 120 15.18 -14.48 20.83
N ASP A 121 15.68 -14.84 22.01
CA ASP A 121 14.96 -15.56 23.08
C ASP A 121 14.38 -14.65 24.16
N GLU A 122 14.70 -13.36 24.15
CA GLU A 122 14.29 -12.46 25.23
C GLU A 122 12.77 -12.37 25.39
N VAL A 123 12.34 -12.47 26.64
CA VAL A 123 10.96 -12.27 27.08
C VAL A 123 10.95 -11.28 28.24
N GLU A 124 10.19 -10.19 28.09
CA GLU A 124 9.85 -9.34 29.22
C GLU A 124 8.80 -10.06 30.07
N GLU A 125 9.24 -10.73 31.13
CA GLU A 125 8.45 -11.63 31.97
C GLU A 125 7.25 -10.95 32.62
N GLN A 126 7.36 -9.67 33.00
CA GLN A 126 6.28 -8.97 33.70
C GLN A 126 5.08 -8.73 32.79
N LEU A 127 5.36 -8.31 31.55
CA LEU A 127 4.35 -8.05 30.52
C LEU A 127 4.04 -9.31 29.68
N LYS A 128 4.85 -10.36 29.82
CA LYS A 128 4.84 -11.58 28.99
C LYS A 128 4.99 -11.26 27.50
N ILE A 129 5.88 -10.33 27.19
CA ILE A 129 6.14 -9.87 25.82
C ILE A 129 7.34 -10.62 25.29
N ARG A 130 7.19 -11.27 24.13
CA ARG A 130 8.29 -11.96 23.44
C ARG A 130 9.17 -10.94 22.71
N THR A 131 9.94 -10.16 23.45
CA THR A 131 10.77 -9.05 22.94
C THR A 131 11.71 -9.51 21.82
N GLY A 132 12.35 -10.67 21.93
CA GLY A 132 13.20 -11.23 20.88
C GLY A 132 12.47 -11.57 19.58
N LEU A 133 11.20 -12.01 19.68
CA LEU A 133 10.32 -12.23 18.52
C LEU A 133 9.96 -10.90 17.85
N LEU A 134 9.56 -9.89 18.63
CA LEU A 134 9.21 -8.58 18.11
C LEU A 134 10.43 -7.88 17.49
N ALA A 135 11.62 -8.03 18.08
CA ALA A 135 12.88 -7.55 17.52
C ALA A 135 13.16 -8.23 16.16
N SER A 136 12.97 -9.54 16.06
CA SER A 136 13.09 -10.23 14.77
C SER A 136 12.10 -9.70 13.72
N MET A 137 10.87 -9.36 14.14
CA MET A 137 9.84 -8.81 13.25
C MET A 137 10.16 -7.39 12.77
N ILE A 138 10.59 -6.48 13.64
CA ILE A 138 10.92 -5.10 13.22
C ILE A 138 12.12 -5.07 12.28
N ARG A 139 13.11 -5.96 12.47
CA ARG A 139 14.25 -6.12 11.55
C ARG A 139 13.82 -6.53 10.14
N ILE A 140 12.89 -7.50 10.04
CA ILE A 140 12.31 -7.86 8.73
C ILE A 140 11.53 -6.68 8.17
N ALA A 141 10.70 -6.02 8.98
CA ALA A 141 9.86 -4.93 8.53
C ALA A 141 10.67 -3.77 7.94
N ASP A 142 11.78 -3.42 8.57
CA ASP A 142 12.74 -2.42 8.09
C ASP A 142 13.46 -2.90 6.82
N SER A 143 13.95 -4.15 6.83
CA SER A 143 14.65 -4.76 5.69
C SER A 143 13.75 -4.97 4.46
N MET A 144 12.42 -5.06 4.64
CA MET A 144 11.45 -5.15 3.54
C MET A 144 11.26 -3.82 2.82
N ASP A 145 11.62 -2.69 3.43
CA ASP A 145 11.67 -1.39 2.76
C ASP A 145 13.02 -1.23 2.06
N LEU A 146 13.31 -1.99 0.99
CA LEU A 146 14.62 -2.00 0.32
C LEU A 146 14.61 -1.56 -1.15
N ASP A 147 13.45 -1.13 -1.64
CA ASP A 147 13.21 -0.87 -3.05
C ASP A 147 13.16 0.62 -3.38
N TYR A 148 12.91 0.92 -4.66
CA TYR A 148 12.82 2.26 -5.23
C TYR A 148 12.10 3.33 -4.38
N ARG A 149 11.18 2.95 -3.47
CA ARG A 149 10.45 3.86 -2.58
C ARG A 149 11.34 4.51 -1.52
N ARG A 150 12.47 3.88 -1.17
CA ARG A 150 13.52 4.48 -0.32
C ARG A 150 14.29 5.60 -1.02
N SER A 151 14.18 5.72 -2.33
CA SER A 151 14.85 6.80 -3.05
C SER A 151 13.99 8.07 -3.03
N PRO A 152 14.55 9.23 -2.61
CA PRO A 152 13.85 10.50 -2.78
C PRO A 152 13.57 10.78 -4.28
N ASP A 153 12.43 11.44 -4.55
CA ASP A 153 12.07 11.90 -5.89
C ASP A 153 12.86 13.17 -6.23
N PHE A 154 13.86 13.02 -7.10
CA PHE A 154 14.61 14.16 -7.58
C PHE A 154 14.01 14.67 -8.89
N GLN A 155 13.13 15.68 -8.79
CA GLN A 155 12.58 16.33 -9.97
C GLN A 155 13.69 17.03 -10.78
N GLY A 156 14.08 16.43 -11.90
CA GLY A 156 14.93 17.06 -12.91
C GLY A 156 16.42 16.72 -12.83
N SER A 157 16.83 15.77 -13.68
CA SER A 157 18.20 15.33 -14.02
C SER A 157 18.98 14.56 -12.94
N ARG A 158 18.87 13.24 -13.02
CA ARG A 158 19.75 12.23 -12.39
C ARG A 158 21.23 12.61 -12.50
N GLU A 159 21.62 13.23 -13.61
CA GLU A 159 22.98 13.65 -13.92
C GLU A 159 23.50 14.80 -13.02
N LYS A 160 22.69 15.83 -12.76
CA LYS A 160 23.08 16.95 -11.87
C LYS A 160 23.18 16.55 -10.40
N ILE A 161 22.50 15.47 -10.03
CA ILE A 161 22.53 14.94 -8.67
C ILE A 161 23.80 14.13 -8.50
N ILE A 162 24.16 13.27 -9.47
CA ILE A 162 25.45 12.55 -9.46
C ILE A 162 26.66 13.49 -9.28
N GLU A 163 26.58 14.73 -9.78
CA GLU A 163 27.60 15.77 -9.57
C GLU A 163 27.65 16.36 -8.15
N ARG A 164 26.55 16.29 -7.38
CA ARG A 164 26.42 16.77 -5.98
C ARG A 164 26.56 15.66 -4.93
N ILE A 165 26.57 14.40 -5.34
CA ILE A 165 26.64 13.23 -4.46
C ILE A 165 28.07 13.00 -3.97
N ASN A 166 28.22 12.63 -2.70
CA ASN A 166 29.43 11.96 -2.26
C ASN A 166 29.54 10.60 -2.98
N LYS A 167 30.54 10.46 -3.86
CA LYS A 167 30.71 9.30 -4.78
C LYS A 167 30.57 7.94 -4.10
N ASP A 168 30.90 7.84 -2.81
CA ASP A 168 30.80 6.62 -2.01
C ASP A 168 29.35 6.14 -1.76
N GLN A 169 28.35 7.02 -1.92
CA GLN A 169 26.93 6.70 -1.70
C GLN A 169 26.18 6.28 -2.97
N ILE A 170 26.79 6.49 -4.15
CA ILE A 170 26.20 6.12 -5.44
C ILE A 170 25.82 4.62 -5.50
N PRO A 171 26.66 3.67 -5.04
CA PRO A 171 26.31 2.26 -5.06
C PRO A 171 25.04 1.92 -4.25
N HIS A 172 24.85 2.57 -3.10
CA HIS A 172 23.67 2.37 -2.26
C HIS A 172 22.39 2.80 -2.98
N HIS A 173 22.40 4.02 -3.50
CA HIS A 173 21.27 4.59 -4.21
C HIS A 173 20.92 3.78 -5.48
N LEU A 174 21.92 3.39 -6.27
CA LEU A 174 21.71 2.55 -7.45
C LEU A 174 21.18 1.16 -7.10
N SER A 175 21.58 0.60 -5.95
CA SER A 175 21.12 -0.71 -5.49
C SER A 175 19.63 -0.69 -5.16
N VAL A 176 19.18 0.32 -4.43
CA VAL A 176 17.75 0.51 -4.08
C VAL A 176 16.90 0.68 -5.34
N LEU A 177 17.34 1.52 -6.29
CA LEU A 177 16.63 1.74 -7.56
C LEU A 177 16.57 0.49 -8.46
N SER A 178 17.46 -0.48 -8.26
CA SER A 178 17.51 -1.70 -9.06
C SER A 178 16.56 -2.79 -8.56
N ILE A 179 15.97 -2.59 -7.37
CA ILE A 179 14.91 -3.43 -6.82
C ILE A 179 13.58 -2.74 -7.13
N ILE A 180 12.78 -3.39 -7.96
CA ILE A 180 11.55 -2.84 -8.53
C ILE A 180 10.38 -3.03 -7.60
N ALA A 181 10.32 -4.17 -6.93
CA ALA A 181 9.23 -4.55 -6.04
C ALA A 181 9.65 -5.71 -5.13
N LEU A 182 8.90 -5.87 -4.04
CA LEU A 182 8.96 -7.02 -3.13
C LEU A 182 7.59 -7.69 -3.05
N ARG A 183 7.59 -9.02 -2.93
CA ARG A 183 6.38 -9.81 -2.70
C ARG A 183 6.65 -10.92 -1.67
N LEU A 184 5.79 -11.06 -0.68
CA LEU A 184 5.79 -12.23 0.20
C LEU A 184 4.83 -13.27 -0.36
N ARG A 185 5.36 -14.44 -0.72
CA ARG A 185 4.55 -15.60 -1.07
C ARG A 185 4.38 -16.47 0.17
N VAL A 186 3.14 -16.69 0.58
CA VAL A 186 2.81 -17.43 1.80
C VAL A 186 1.84 -18.56 1.45
N ASN A 187 2.15 -19.78 1.87
CA ASN A 187 1.28 -20.94 1.73
C ASN A 187 1.57 -21.97 2.83
N HIS A 188 0.98 -23.17 2.71
CA HIS A 188 1.13 -24.24 3.70
C HIS A 188 2.56 -24.78 3.84
N ILE A 189 3.45 -24.50 2.87
CA ILE A 189 4.87 -24.89 2.92
C ILE A 189 5.67 -23.89 3.75
N GLY A 190 5.33 -22.60 3.65
CA GLY A 190 5.97 -21.53 4.40
C GLY A 190 5.91 -20.19 3.69
N THR A 191 6.72 -19.26 4.19
CA THR A 191 6.87 -17.90 3.64
C THR A 191 8.14 -17.80 2.81
N LYS A 192 8.05 -17.17 1.64
CA LYS A 192 9.16 -16.85 0.75
C LYS A 192 9.12 -15.37 0.40
N LEU A 193 10.29 -14.73 0.36
CA LEU A 193 10.45 -13.35 -0.08
C LEU A 193 10.92 -13.33 -1.53
N GLU A 194 10.12 -12.74 -2.42
CA GLU A 194 10.41 -12.62 -3.85
C GLU A 194 10.80 -11.18 -4.18
N LEU A 195 12.02 -11.00 -4.71
CA LEU A 195 12.55 -9.69 -5.12
C LEU A 195 12.53 -9.58 -6.65
N PHE A 196 11.88 -8.55 -7.16
CA PHE A 196 11.85 -8.23 -8.59
C PHE A 196 12.98 -7.27 -8.90
N VAL A 197 13.97 -7.72 -9.67
CA VAL A 197 15.24 -7.02 -9.83
C VAL A 197 15.47 -6.69 -11.30
N GLU A 198 15.66 -5.39 -11.60
CA GLU A 198 16.00 -4.91 -12.94
C GLU A 198 17.48 -5.14 -13.25
N ASN A 199 18.36 -4.94 -12.27
CA ASN A 199 19.80 -5.15 -12.44
C ASN A 199 20.44 -5.81 -11.22
N PHE A 200 20.76 -7.10 -11.33
CA PHE A 200 21.36 -7.89 -10.23
C PHE A 200 22.67 -7.33 -9.72
N LYS A 201 23.55 -6.86 -10.62
CA LYS A 201 24.86 -6.36 -10.22
C LYS A 201 24.71 -5.12 -9.35
N LEU A 202 23.82 -4.22 -9.74
CA LEU A 202 23.54 -3.00 -8.97
C LEU A 202 22.79 -3.30 -7.68
N ALA A 203 21.83 -4.22 -7.69
CA ALA A 203 21.01 -4.57 -6.52
C ALA A 203 21.75 -5.39 -5.44
N SER A 204 22.94 -5.92 -5.75
CA SER A 204 23.68 -6.85 -4.87
C SER A 204 23.83 -6.35 -3.43
N LEU A 205 24.15 -5.06 -3.22
CA LEU A 205 24.36 -4.51 -1.89
C LEU A 205 23.13 -4.63 -0.98
N GLN A 206 21.94 -4.29 -1.48
CA GLN A 206 20.70 -4.41 -0.68
C GLN A 206 20.28 -5.87 -0.52
N ILE A 207 20.50 -6.71 -1.52
CA ILE A 207 20.20 -8.15 -1.46
C ILE A 207 21.06 -8.82 -0.39
N ASP A 208 22.36 -8.53 -0.36
CA ASP A 208 23.29 -9.12 0.61
C ASP A 208 22.92 -8.70 2.04
N ARG A 209 22.57 -7.43 2.26
CA ARG A 209 22.08 -6.94 3.55
C ARG A 209 20.80 -7.62 4.00
N LEU A 210 19.82 -7.76 3.10
CA LEU A 210 18.59 -8.48 3.42
C LEU A 210 18.88 -9.95 3.79
N ILE A 211 19.77 -10.62 3.05
CA ILE A 211 20.14 -12.01 3.35
C ILE A 211 20.84 -12.10 4.71
N GLU A 212 21.78 -11.19 5.00
CA GLU A 212 22.46 -11.13 6.30
C GLU A 212 21.47 -10.95 7.45
N GLU A 213 20.52 -10.02 7.31
CA GLU A 213 19.46 -9.80 8.31
C GLU A 213 18.56 -11.03 8.48
N LEU A 214 18.14 -11.67 7.38
CA LEU A 214 17.31 -12.88 7.45
C LEU A 214 18.07 -14.09 8.04
N LEU A 215 19.39 -14.18 7.87
CA LEU A 215 20.22 -15.20 8.50
C LEU A 215 20.45 -14.94 10.00
N GLY A 216 20.40 -13.67 10.42
CA GLY A 216 20.57 -13.25 11.81
C GLY A 216 19.32 -13.42 12.69
N ILE A 217 18.16 -13.71 12.09
CA ILE A 217 16.88 -13.85 12.80
C ILE A 217 16.36 -15.30 12.75
N ARG A 218 15.32 -15.57 13.55
CA ARG A 218 14.78 -16.94 13.71
C ARG A 218 14.01 -17.49 12.50
N PHE A 219 13.74 -16.66 11.51
CA PHE A 219 12.84 -16.99 10.43
C PHE A 219 13.60 -17.50 9.21
N SER A 220 13.35 -18.76 8.83
CA SER A 220 13.97 -19.38 7.66
C SER A 220 13.20 -19.01 6.38
N TRP A 221 13.25 -17.73 6.00
CA TRP A 221 12.54 -17.24 4.81
C TRP A 221 13.49 -17.22 3.61
N PRO A 222 13.33 -18.13 2.63
CA PRO A 222 14.14 -18.08 1.42
C PRO A 222 13.89 -16.78 0.65
N VAL A 223 14.98 -16.15 0.21
CA VAL A 223 14.94 -15.06 -0.77
C VAL A 223 15.01 -15.66 -2.17
N GLN A 224 14.00 -15.39 -2.98
CA GLN A 224 13.97 -15.73 -4.40
C GLN A 224 14.12 -14.46 -5.22
N LEU A 225 15.20 -14.41 -5.99
CA LEU A 225 15.38 -13.39 -7.01
C LEU A 225 14.54 -13.75 -8.24
N VAL A 226 13.70 -12.81 -8.67
CA VAL A 226 12.86 -12.95 -9.87
C VAL A 226 13.49 -12.14 -11.01
N PRO A 227 14.16 -12.79 -11.97
CA PRO A 227 14.82 -12.11 -13.08
C PRO A 227 13.80 -11.53 -14.07
N ILE A 228 14.14 -10.37 -14.61
CA ILE A 228 13.43 -9.78 -15.76
C ILE A 228 14.25 -10.08 -17.01
N HIS A 229 13.68 -10.85 -17.93
CA HIS A 229 14.36 -11.24 -19.16
C HIS A 229 14.15 -10.20 -20.27
N PRO A 230 15.08 -10.06 -21.23
CA PRO A 230 14.86 -9.20 -22.40
C PRO A 230 13.65 -9.64 -23.23
N SER A 231 13.44 -10.95 -23.32
CA SER A 231 12.26 -11.57 -23.93
C SER A 231 11.99 -12.91 -23.24
N LEU A 232 10.71 -13.30 -23.19
CA LEU A 232 10.33 -14.61 -22.66
C LEU A 232 10.49 -15.67 -23.76
N PRO A 233 11.05 -16.85 -23.44
CA PRO A 233 11.18 -17.92 -24.40
C PRO A 233 9.80 -18.36 -24.91
N GLN A 234 9.68 -18.64 -26.21
CA GLN A 234 8.46 -19.23 -26.77
C GLN A 234 8.26 -20.62 -26.15
N SER A 235 7.06 -20.89 -25.59
CA SER A 235 6.76 -22.21 -25.05
C SER A 235 6.72 -23.23 -26.20
N SER A 236 7.63 -24.21 -26.17
CA SER A 236 7.65 -25.34 -27.11
C SER A 236 6.73 -26.50 -26.68
N LEU A 237 5.84 -26.28 -25.71
CA LEU A 237 4.94 -27.30 -25.20
C LEU A 237 3.86 -27.61 -26.24
N GLU A 238 3.92 -28.79 -26.86
CA GLU A 238 2.76 -29.41 -27.51
C GLU A 238 1.72 -29.72 -26.42
N VAL A 239 0.67 -28.90 -26.34
CA VAL A 239 -0.29 -28.97 -25.23
C VAL A 239 -1.31 -30.09 -25.49
N ALA A 240 -1.09 -31.25 -24.85
CA ALA A 240 -2.17 -32.18 -24.52
C ALA A 240 -3.23 -31.44 -23.67
N SER A 241 -4.51 -31.53 -24.06
CA SER A 241 -5.69 -30.86 -23.46
C SER A 241 -5.41 -29.58 -22.66
N LYS A 242 -5.62 -28.40 -23.26
CA LYS A 242 -5.43 -27.10 -22.60
C LYS A 242 -6.17 -27.07 -21.26
N LYS A 243 -5.41 -26.95 -20.17
CA LYS A 243 -5.96 -26.68 -18.84
C LYS A 243 -6.56 -25.28 -18.84
N LYS A 244 -7.73 -25.10 -18.22
CA LYS A 244 -8.34 -23.77 -18.07
C LYS A 244 -7.89 -23.10 -16.79
N ALA A 245 -7.65 -21.80 -16.87
CA ALA A 245 -7.42 -20.92 -15.74
C ALA A 245 -8.38 -19.73 -15.80
N ILE A 246 -8.72 -19.17 -14.64
CA ILE A 246 -9.50 -17.95 -14.54
C ILE A 246 -8.82 -16.91 -13.66
N VAL A 247 -8.86 -15.66 -14.11
CA VAL A 247 -8.33 -14.51 -13.40
C VAL A 247 -9.47 -13.55 -13.11
N PHE A 248 -9.72 -13.29 -11.84
CA PHE A 248 -10.57 -12.20 -11.39
C PHE A 248 -9.69 -11.05 -10.92
N ALA A 249 -9.98 -9.84 -11.38
CA ALA A 249 -9.30 -8.65 -10.91
C ALA A 249 -10.28 -7.52 -10.64
N TYR A 250 -9.98 -6.72 -9.62
CA TYR A 250 -10.77 -5.53 -9.34
C TYR A 250 -10.75 -4.56 -10.51
N CYS A 251 -11.93 -4.02 -10.84
CA CYS A 251 -12.12 -3.20 -12.05
C CYS A 251 -11.59 -1.77 -11.86
N ASN A 252 -10.28 -1.60 -11.97
CA ASN A 252 -9.57 -0.32 -12.02
C ASN A 252 -8.32 -0.44 -12.93
N ALA A 253 -7.56 0.64 -13.09
CA ALA A 253 -6.34 0.63 -13.90
C ALA A 253 -5.28 -0.37 -13.39
N HIS A 254 -5.14 -0.46 -12.06
CA HIS A 254 -4.17 -1.33 -11.42
C HIS A 254 -4.46 -2.83 -11.62
N GLY A 255 -5.69 -3.25 -11.34
CA GLY A 255 -6.22 -4.59 -11.54
C GLY A 255 -6.25 -5.01 -13.00
N LEU A 256 -6.53 -4.09 -13.93
CA LEU A 256 -6.46 -4.36 -15.37
C LEU A 256 -5.04 -4.74 -15.83
N ILE A 257 -4.03 -3.99 -15.37
CA ILE A 257 -2.63 -4.27 -15.67
C ILE A 257 -2.20 -5.59 -14.99
N SER A 258 -2.56 -5.76 -13.72
CA SER A 258 -2.31 -6.97 -12.92
C SER A 258 -2.88 -8.24 -13.56
N ALA A 259 -4.12 -8.15 -14.05
CA ALA A 259 -4.79 -9.22 -14.79
C ALA A 259 -4.09 -9.51 -16.12
N SER A 260 -3.67 -8.48 -16.85
CA SER A 260 -2.97 -8.61 -18.13
C SER A 260 -1.62 -9.32 -17.98
N ILE A 261 -0.83 -8.95 -16.96
CA ILE A 261 0.44 -9.62 -16.63
C ILE A 261 0.18 -11.08 -16.24
N THR A 262 -0.77 -11.34 -15.34
CA THR A 262 -1.12 -12.69 -14.89
C THR A 262 -1.63 -13.57 -16.03
N LYS A 263 -2.49 -13.03 -16.91
CA LYS A 263 -3.00 -13.73 -18.10
C LYS A 263 -1.86 -14.17 -19.00
N LYS A 264 -0.97 -13.24 -19.37
CA LYS A 264 0.19 -13.54 -20.22
C LYS A 264 1.07 -14.63 -19.62
N GLN A 265 1.29 -14.61 -18.31
CA GLN A 265 2.08 -15.63 -17.60
C GLN A 265 1.42 -17.01 -17.63
N LEU A 266 0.11 -17.08 -17.43
CA LEU A 266 -0.64 -18.33 -17.48
C LEU A 266 -0.72 -18.89 -18.91
N GLU A 267 -0.92 -18.04 -19.92
CA GLU A 267 -0.91 -18.46 -21.32
C GLU A 267 0.45 -19.07 -21.73
N GLN A 268 1.56 -18.50 -21.24
CA GLN A 268 2.91 -19.06 -21.43
C GLN A 268 3.12 -20.41 -20.75
N GLN A 269 2.37 -20.70 -19.69
CA GLN A 269 2.34 -22.00 -19.03
C GLN A 269 1.40 -23.00 -19.72
N GLY A 270 0.76 -22.60 -20.83
CA GLY A 270 -0.12 -23.45 -21.63
C GLY A 270 -1.59 -23.46 -21.19
N PHE A 271 -2.00 -22.52 -20.34
CA PHE A 271 -3.40 -22.38 -19.95
C PHE A 271 -4.23 -21.68 -21.02
N GLU A 272 -5.49 -22.10 -21.15
CA GLU A 272 -6.55 -21.26 -21.71
C GLU A 272 -7.09 -20.36 -20.59
N VAL A 273 -6.97 -19.05 -20.75
CA VAL A 273 -7.24 -18.10 -19.66
C VAL A 273 -8.51 -17.30 -19.92
N THR A 274 -9.46 -17.40 -18.99
CA THR A 274 -10.61 -16.49 -18.89
C THR A 274 -10.27 -15.35 -17.92
N THR A 275 -10.61 -14.12 -18.27
CA THR A 275 -10.43 -12.94 -17.40
C THR A 275 -11.77 -12.31 -17.07
N ILE A 276 -12.00 -11.99 -15.80
CA ILE A 276 -13.15 -11.21 -15.34
C ILE A 276 -12.61 -9.98 -14.62
N CYS A 277 -12.62 -8.85 -15.32
CA CYS A 277 -12.18 -7.55 -14.85
C CYS A 277 -13.06 -6.47 -15.51
N ASN A 278 -14.29 -6.33 -15.03
CA ASN A 278 -15.26 -5.39 -15.59
C ASN A 278 -16.17 -4.84 -14.49
N HIS A 279 -16.86 -3.74 -14.80
CA HIS A 279 -17.57 -2.98 -13.79
C HIS A 279 -18.70 -3.79 -13.13
N ASN A 280 -19.47 -4.51 -13.93
CA ASN A 280 -20.63 -5.26 -13.46
C ASN A 280 -20.27 -6.39 -12.48
N LYS A 281 -19.07 -6.98 -12.62
CA LYS A 281 -18.68 -8.17 -11.86
C LYS A 281 -17.67 -7.90 -10.76
N THR A 282 -16.74 -6.95 -10.94
CA THR A 282 -15.59 -6.82 -10.04
C THR A 282 -15.30 -5.40 -9.55
N PHE A 283 -16.17 -4.43 -9.83
CA PHE A 283 -16.01 -3.06 -9.29
C PHE A 283 -16.47 -2.92 -7.84
N SER A 284 -17.45 -3.70 -7.42
CA SER A 284 -17.88 -3.78 -6.02
C SER A 284 -17.32 -5.06 -5.41
N THR A 285 -16.35 -4.94 -4.49
CA THR A 285 -15.78 -6.12 -3.80
C THR A 285 -16.85 -6.89 -3.03
N THR A 286 -17.78 -6.19 -2.37
CA THR A 286 -18.90 -6.82 -1.67
C THR A 286 -19.81 -7.61 -2.61
N THR A 287 -20.23 -7.01 -3.72
CA THR A 287 -21.10 -7.68 -4.71
C THR A 287 -20.35 -8.85 -5.36
N PHE A 288 -19.07 -8.65 -5.68
CA PHE A 288 -18.22 -9.72 -6.20
C PHE A 288 -18.23 -10.95 -5.29
N TRP A 289 -17.93 -10.78 -4.00
CA TRP A 289 -17.83 -11.92 -3.08
C TRP A 289 -19.17 -12.54 -2.70
N LYS A 290 -20.27 -11.78 -2.70
CA LYS A 290 -21.61 -12.30 -2.35
C LYS A 290 -22.33 -12.97 -3.52
N GLU A 291 -22.10 -12.49 -4.74
CA GLU A 291 -22.85 -12.90 -5.93
C GLU A 291 -21.91 -13.52 -6.95
N THR A 292 -21.08 -12.71 -7.62
CA THR A 292 -20.25 -13.16 -8.74
C THR A 292 -19.39 -14.38 -8.38
N PHE A 293 -18.68 -14.34 -7.25
CA PHE A 293 -17.84 -15.44 -6.80
C PHE A 293 -18.67 -16.64 -6.34
N GLN A 294 -19.80 -16.45 -5.67
CA GLN A 294 -20.64 -17.54 -5.14
C GLN A 294 -21.43 -18.26 -6.21
N ASP A 295 -21.78 -17.59 -7.31
CA ASP A 295 -22.53 -18.19 -8.41
C ASP A 295 -21.63 -18.80 -9.49
N PHE A 296 -20.33 -18.47 -9.49
CA PHE A 296 -19.40 -18.96 -10.50
C PHE A 296 -19.13 -20.47 -10.42
N ASP A 297 -19.13 -21.16 -11.55
CA ASP A 297 -18.80 -22.59 -11.64
C ASP A 297 -17.31 -22.81 -11.92
N PHE A 298 -16.60 -23.37 -10.94
CA PHE A 298 -15.15 -23.60 -11.00
C PHE A 298 -14.78 -24.99 -11.54
N ARG A 299 -15.75 -25.87 -11.86
CA ARG A 299 -15.49 -27.29 -12.19
C ARG A 299 -14.57 -27.50 -13.39
N GLU A 300 -14.62 -26.60 -14.37
CA GLU A 300 -13.78 -26.71 -15.58
C GLU A 300 -12.37 -26.10 -15.40
N TYR A 301 -12.13 -25.40 -14.30
CA TYR A 301 -10.89 -24.67 -14.07
C TYR A 301 -9.94 -25.45 -13.17
N SER A 302 -8.64 -25.29 -13.43
CA SER A 302 -7.57 -25.91 -12.64
C SER A 302 -6.71 -24.89 -11.89
N SER A 303 -6.84 -23.60 -12.23
CA SER A 303 -6.15 -22.50 -11.58
C SER A 303 -7.07 -21.29 -11.49
N VAL A 304 -7.14 -20.67 -10.32
CA VAL A 304 -7.94 -19.47 -10.04
C VAL A 304 -7.04 -18.41 -9.42
N SER A 305 -6.97 -17.23 -10.05
CA SER A 305 -6.24 -16.08 -9.54
C SER A 305 -7.21 -14.96 -9.17
N LEU A 306 -7.08 -14.44 -7.95
CA LEU A 306 -7.88 -13.34 -7.38
C LEU A 306 -6.94 -12.17 -7.11
N LEU A 307 -7.12 -11.05 -7.82
CA LEU A 307 -6.17 -9.93 -7.84
C LEU A 307 -6.84 -8.62 -7.39
N ASP A 308 -6.28 -7.94 -6.38
CA ASP A 308 -6.72 -6.60 -5.91
C ASP A 308 -8.18 -6.60 -5.39
N LEU A 309 -8.68 -7.77 -4.97
CA LEU A 309 -10.04 -7.98 -4.49
C LEU A 309 -10.05 -8.13 -2.96
N TYR A 310 -10.45 -7.07 -2.25
CA TYR A 310 -10.56 -7.10 -0.80
C TYR A 310 -11.63 -8.10 -0.32
N LEU A 311 -11.24 -9.09 0.49
CA LEU A 311 -12.14 -10.05 1.12
C LEU A 311 -12.40 -9.64 2.57
N SER A 312 -13.64 -9.24 2.88
CA SER A 312 -14.01 -8.85 4.24
C SER A 312 -14.03 -10.06 5.19
N PRO A 313 -13.69 -9.87 6.49
CA PRO A 313 -13.76 -10.93 7.49
C PRO A 313 -15.16 -11.60 7.56
N SER A 314 -16.23 -10.81 7.40
CA SER A 314 -17.61 -11.28 7.41
C SER A 314 -17.99 -12.23 6.26
N LEU A 315 -17.24 -12.22 5.15
CA LEU A 315 -17.45 -13.09 4.00
C LEU A 315 -16.41 -14.21 3.91
N LEU A 316 -15.44 -14.24 4.83
CA LEU A 316 -14.32 -15.16 4.76
C LEU A 316 -14.77 -16.62 4.85
N ASP A 317 -15.51 -16.99 5.89
CA ASP A 317 -15.82 -18.40 6.16
C ASP A 317 -16.67 -19.02 5.04
N VAL A 318 -17.64 -18.28 4.47
CA VAL A 318 -18.42 -18.74 3.31
C VAL A 318 -17.57 -18.88 2.05
N THR A 319 -16.63 -17.94 1.83
CA THR A 319 -15.71 -17.98 0.69
C THR A 319 -14.74 -19.17 0.79
N LEU A 320 -14.17 -19.41 1.97
CA LEU A 320 -13.25 -20.53 2.20
C LEU A 320 -13.96 -21.87 2.02
N LYS A 321 -15.22 -21.99 2.46
CA LYS A 321 -16.02 -23.19 2.22
C LYS A 321 -16.14 -23.51 0.72
N LYS A 322 -16.47 -22.50 -0.11
CA LYS A 322 -16.57 -22.68 -1.56
C LYS A 322 -15.22 -23.06 -2.19
N ILE A 323 -14.13 -22.46 -1.72
CA ILE A 323 -12.76 -22.80 -2.16
C ILE A 323 -12.45 -24.28 -1.86
N GLN A 324 -12.78 -24.76 -0.66
CA GLN A 324 -12.56 -26.13 -0.22
C GLN A 324 -13.42 -27.14 -1.00
N GLU A 325 -14.65 -26.78 -1.36
CA GLU A 325 -15.53 -27.59 -2.21
C GLU A 325 -15.00 -27.77 -3.64
N ASN A 326 -14.10 -26.89 -4.09
CA ASN A 326 -13.49 -26.90 -5.42
C ASN A 326 -11.99 -27.25 -5.33
N SER A 327 -11.70 -28.39 -4.70
CA SER A 327 -10.32 -28.86 -4.44
C SER A 327 -9.53 -29.24 -5.69
N ASN A 328 -10.17 -29.29 -6.87
CA ASN A 328 -9.52 -29.46 -8.17
C ASN A 328 -8.75 -28.22 -8.64
N CYS A 329 -9.01 -27.06 -8.03
CA CYS A 329 -8.37 -25.80 -8.40
C CYS A 329 -7.14 -25.49 -7.53
N SER A 330 -6.10 -24.96 -8.14
CA SER A 330 -5.06 -24.20 -7.42
C SER A 330 -5.52 -22.77 -7.22
N TRP A 331 -5.56 -22.31 -5.96
CA TRP A 331 -6.05 -20.98 -5.59
C TRP A 331 -4.88 -20.03 -5.35
N HIS A 332 -4.90 -18.89 -6.01
CA HIS A 332 -3.90 -17.83 -5.92
C HIS A 332 -4.58 -16.51 -5.57
N PHE A 333 -4.14 -15.86 -4.49
CA PHE A 333 -4.74 -14.63 -4.01
C PHE A 333 -3.65 -13.57 -3.87
N ALA A 334 -3.70 -12.53 -4.70
CA ALA A 334 -2.77 -11.41 -4.67
C ALA A 334 -3.43 -10.16 -4.07
N SER A 335 -2.87 -9.71 -2.96
CA SER A 335 -3.34 -8.56 -2.19
C SER A 335 -2.21 -7.58 -1.95
N PRO A 336 -2.47 -6.25 -1.95
CA PRO A 336 -1.50 -5.28 -1.48
C PRO A 336 -1.09 -5.53 -0.02
N LEU A 337 0.18 -5.26 0.31
CA LEU A 337 0.74 -5.34 1.67
C LEU A 337 -0.03 -4.46 2.67
N ALA A 338 -0.64 -3.37 2.18
CA ALA A 338 -1.26 -2.34 3.01
C ALA A 338 -2.69 -2.66 3.49
N ILE A 339 -3.29 -3.76 3.03
CA ILE A 339 -4.68 -4.09 3.36
C ILE A 339 -4.81 -4.63 4.78
N THR A 340 -5.73 -4.06 5.55
CA THR A 340 -6.06 -4.50 6.91
C THR A 340 -7.10 -5.62 6.93
N GLY A 341 -7.03 -6.50 7.92
CA GLY A 341 -8.09 -7.51 8.17
C GLY A 341 -8.00 -8.80 7.35
N ILE A 342 -6.87 -9.08 6.70
CA ILE A 342 -6.65 -10.38 6.04
C ILE A 342 -6.35 -11.45 7.10
N GLU A 343 -7.19 -12.48 7.14
CA GLU A 343 -7.04 -13.64 8.02
C GLU A 343 -6.10 -14.69 7.38
N VAL A 344 -4.82 -14.32 7.28
CA VAL A 344 -3.80 -15.08 6.53
C VAL A 344 -3.73 -16.55 6.96
N LYS A 345 -3.75 -16.84 8.27
CA LYS A 345 -3.72 -18.21 8.80
C LYS A 345 -4.91 -19.06 8.32
N LYS A 346 -6.13 -18.49 8.31
CA LYS A 346 -7.34 -19.18 7.83
C LYS A 346 -7.25 -19.47 6.33
N MET A 347 -6.79 -18.49 5.55
CA MET A 347 -6.64 -18.62 4.10
C MET A 347 -5.59 -19.69 3.72
N ILE A 348 -4.44 -19.72 4.40
CA ILE A 348 -3.41 -20.76 4.21
C ILE A 348 -3.98 -22.15 4.55
N SER A 349 -4.72 -22.26 5.65
CA SER A 349 -5.34 -23.52 6.08
C SER A 349 -6.37 -24.05 5.06
N ALA A 350 -6.96 -23.17 4.26
CA ALA A 350 -7.83 -23.53 3.15
C ALA A 350 -7.09 -23.90 1.85
N GLY A 351 -5.75 -23.93 1.86
CA GLY A 351 -4.93 -24.31 0.70
C GLY A 351 -4.63 -23.16 -0.28
N ILE A 352 -4.88 -21.92 0.10
CA ILE A 352 -4.66 -20.75 -0.76
C ILE A 352 -3.16 -20.41 -0.83
N ASN A 353 -2.65 -20.12 -2.03
CA ASN A 353 -1.37 -19.46 -2.23
C ASN A 353 -1.57 -17.95 -2.13
N LEU A 354 -1.11 -17.34 -1.04
CA LEU A 354 -1.18 -15.91 -0.83
C LEU A 354 0.06 -15.21 -1.39
N TYR A 355 -0.18 -14.08 -2.02
CA TYR A 355 0.82 -13.18 -2.54
C TYR A 355 0.53 -11.80 -1.93
N LEU A 356 1.34 -11.42 -0.95
CA LEU A 356 1.24 -10.14 -0.26
C LEU A 356 2.25 -9.21 -0.93
N CYS A 357 1.75 -8.24 -1.71
CA CYS A 357 2.51 -7.60 -2.78
C CYS A 357 2.73 -6.11 -2.54
N ASP A 358 3.92 -5.62 -2.88
CA ASP A 358 4.03 -4.24 -3.34
C ASP A 358 3.10 -4.02 -4.55
N GLU A 359 2.66 -2.78 -4.75
CA GLU A 359 1.72 -2.42 -5.83
C GLU A 359 2.27 -2.75 -7.22
N ARG A 360 3.59 -2.70 -7.41
CA ARG A 360 4.20 -3.09 -8.69
C ARG A 360 4.28 -4.61 -8.88
N ALA A 361 3.97 -5.41 -7.86
CA ALA A 361 4.08 -6.87 -7.86
C ALA A 361 2.74 -7.61 -7.66
N LEU A 362 1.60 -6.94 -7.89
CA LEU A 362 0.27 -7.52 -7.71
C LEU A 362 -0.11 -8.47 -8.87
N PHE A 363 0.58 -9.60 -8.97
CA PHE A 363 0.31 -10.69 -9.90
C PHE A 363 0.85 -12.00 -9.32
N THR A 364 0.56 -13.14 -9.96
CA THR A 364 0.75 -14.47 -9.33
C THR A 364 1.91 -15.30 -9.92
N GLY A 365 2.51 -14.89 -11.04
CA GLY A 365 3.65 -15.57 -11.68
C GLY A 365 5.00 -14.88 -11.49
N ASN A 366 6.06 -15.53 -12.00
CA ASN A 366 7.47 -15.08 -11.95
C ASN A 366 8.14 -14.95 -13.34
N SER A 367 7.42 -15.30 -14.41
CA SER A 367 7.93 -15.17 -15.78
C SER A 367 7.72 -13.74 -16.25
N LEU A 368 8.80 -12.95 -16.30
CA LEU A 368 8.74 -11.52 -16.65
C LEU A 368 9.70 -11.18 -17.79
N ASP A 369 9.24 -10.33 -18.69
CA ASP A 369 10.06 -9.67 -19.72
C ASP A 369 10.19 -8.16 -19.47
N SER A 370 11.00 -7.48 -20.29
CA SER A 370 11.16 -6.02 -20.25
C SER A 370 9.83 -5.27 -20.39
N ASN A 371 8.87 -5.79 -21.15
CA ASN A 371 7.52 -5.19 -21.22
C ASN A 371 6.80 -5.32 -19.88
N SER A 372 6.94 -6.47 -19.21
CA SER A 372 6.37 -6.67 -17.86
C SER A 372 6.94 -5.65 -16.88
N LEU A 373 8.25 -5.36 -16.93
CA LEU A 373 8.86 -4.32 -16.09
C LEU A 373 8.23 -2.93 -16.28
N PHE A 374 8.02 -2.51 -17.53
CA PHE A 374 7.32 -1.26 -17.83
C PHE A 374 5.92 -1.25 -17.21
N TRP A 375 5.15 -2.33 -17.42
CA TRP A 375 3.80 -2.44 -16.88
C TRP A 375 3.74 -2.52 -15.36
N MET A 376 4.74 -3.10 -14.71
CA MET A 376 4.88 -3.09 -13.24
C MET A 376 5.04 -1.64 -12.73
N LYS A 377 5.89 -0.83 -13.38
CA LYS A 377 6.07 0.59 -13.03
C LYS A 377 4.79 1.40 -13.25
N VAL A 378 4.09 1.17 -14.35
CA VAL A 378 2.77 1.79 -14.64
C VAL A 378 1.72 1.34 -13.62
N ALA A 379 1.68 0.06 -13.23
CA ALA A 379 0.76 -0.45 -12.21
C ALA A 379 0.92 0.30 -10.88
N GLY A 380 2.17 0.48 -10.42
CA GLY A 380 2.46 1.28 -9.23
C GLY A 380 1.92 2.71 -9.32
N LEU A 381 2.05 3.37 -10.48
CA LEU A 381 1.47 4.70 -10.73
C LEU A 381 -0.06 4.70 -10.76
N CYS A 382 -0.68 3.58 -11.11
CA CYS A 382 -2.13 3.43 -11.14
C CYS A 382 -2.73 3.19 -9.75
N ASN A 383 -1.93 2.87 -8.72
CA ASN A 383 -2.41 2.87 -7.35
C ASN A 383 -2.28 4.26 -6.70
N PHE A 384 -3.34 4.68 -6.01
CA PHE A 384 -3.44 6.02 -5.43
C PHE A 384 -2.69 6.16 -4.11
N ASP A 385 -2.59 5.06 -3.35
CA ASP A 385 -1.95 5.06 -2.03
C ASP A 385 -0.41 5.00 -2.12
N ASN A 386 0.17 4.96 -3.32
CA ASN A 386 1.62 4.87 -3.55
C ASN A 386 2.16 5.85 -4.62
N PRO A 387 2.19 7.17 -4.40
CA PRO A 387 2.67 8.12 -5.40
C PRO A 387 4.15 8.50 -5.27
N HIS A 388 4.91 7.88 -4.36
CA HIS A 388 6.37 7.98 -4.38
C HIS A 388 6.95 6.98 -5.36
N VAL A 389 7.29 7.46 -6.55
CA VAL A 389 7.73 6.60 -7.63
C VAL A 389 9.01 7.17 -8.25
N ALA A 390 10.13 6.98 -7.56
CA ALA A 390 11.44 7.30 -8.10
C ALA A 390 11.70 6.50 -9.40
N GLY A 391 12.37 7.14 -10.36
CA GLY A 391 12.77 6.50 -11.62
C GLY A 391 11.65 6.31 -12.65
N ILE A 392 10.55 7.07 -12.54
CA ILE A 392 9.47 7.08 -13.53
C ILE A 392 9.78 8.01 -14.69
N THR A 393 9.56 7.49 -15.89
CA THR A 393 9.66 8.21 -17.15
C THR A 393 8.36 8.95 -17.46
N ARG A 394 8.47 9.97 -18.33
CA ARG A 394 7.28 10.69 -18.83
C ARG A 394 6.31 9.75 -19.56
N GLU A 395 6.83 8.78 -20.31
CA GLU A 395 6.02 7.80 -21.04
C GLU A 395 5.21 6.90 -20.10
N GLU A 396 5.82 6.36 -19.04
CA GLU A 396 5.11 5.56 -18.02
C GLU A 396 3.98 6.37 -17.35
N HIS A 397 4.26 7.64 -17.01
CA HIS A 397 3.24 8.54 -16.47
C HIS A 397 2.09 8.78 -17.47
N ASP A 398 2.42 9.11 -18.72
CA ASP A 398 1.41 9.39 -19.74
C ASP A 398 0.57 8.13 -20.06
N VAL A 399 1.17 6.94 -20.08
CA VAL A 399 0.44 5.67 -20.21
C VAL A 399 -0.50 5.44 -19.02
N ALA A 400 -0.04 5.67 -17.78
CA ALA A 400 -0.89 5.53 -16.59
C ALA A 400 -2.12 6.44 -16.66
N MET A 401 -1.93 7.70 -17.08
CA MET A 401 -3.04 8.66 -17.27
C MET A 401 -3.97 8.23 -18.40
N GLY A 402 -3.43 7.71 -19.51
CA GLY A 402 -4.22 7.20 -20.62
C GLY A 402 -5.12 6.02 -20.22
N ILE A 403 -4.62 5.07 -19.44
CA ILE A 403 -5.43 3.95 -18.93
C ILE A 403 -6.52 4.46 -18.00
N ARG A 404 -6.20 5.37 -17.08
CA ARG A 404 -7.20 5.97 -16.18
C ARG A 404 -8.31 6.67 -16.98
N TYR A 405 -7.96 7.36 -18.06
CA TYR A 405 -8.94 7.95 -18.98
C TYR A 405 -9.85 6.91 -19.61
N GLU A 406 -9.27 5.89 -20.24
CA GLU A 406 -10.03 4.85 -20.95
C GLU A 406 -11.03 4.15 -20.02
N ILE A 407 -10.65 3.89 -18.76
CA ILE A 407 -11.55 3.30 -17.75
C ILE A 407 -12.60 4.30 -17.27
N MET A 408 -12.23 5.58 -17.12
CA MET A 408 -13.18 6.62 -16.69
C MET A 408 -14.29 6.84 -17.73
N VAL A 409 -13.98 6.76 -19.02
CA VAL A 409 -14.97 6.96 -20.09
C VAL A 409 -15.75 5.69 -20.44
N SER A 410 -15.23 4.51 -20.13
CA SER A 410 -15.86 3.23 -20.47
C SER A 410 -17.13 2.93 -19.68
N GLY A 411 -17.30 3.50 -18.48
CA GLY A 411 -18.51 3.35 -17.66
C GLY A 411 -19.79 3.92 -18.30
N GLN A 412 -19.70 4.44 -19.54
CA GLN A 412 -20.81 4.97 -20.33
C GLN A 412 -21.17 4.09 -21.55
N GLU A 413 -20.48 2.96 -21.77
CA GLU A 413 -20.60 2.15 -22.98
C GLU A 413 -21.62 1.01 -22.86
N LYS A 414 -22.38 0.75 -23.96
CA LYS A 414 -23.37 -0.34 -24.03
C LYS A 414 -22.75 -1.75 -24.05
N LYS A 415 -21.43 -1.87 -24.26
CA LYS A 415 -20.68 -3.14 -24.38
C LYS A 415 -19.38 -3.09 -23.58
N GLU A 416 -19.51 -2.73 -22.31
CA GLU A 416 -18.38 -2.50 -21.43
C GLU A 416 -17.42 -3.70 -21.30
N ASP A 417 -17.93 -4.94 -21.29
CA ASP A 417 -17.09 -6.15 -21.25
C ASP A 417 -16.13 -6.25 -22.45
N ASP A 418 -16.62 -5.96 -23.66
CA ASP A 418 -15.81 -5.96 -24.89
C ASP A 418 -14.68 -4.91 -24.81
N HIS A 419 -14.95 -3.76 -24.18
CA HIS A 419 -13.96 -2.67 -24.02
C HIS A 419 -12.83 -3.05 -23.07
N TYR A 420 -13.12 -3.61 -21.90
CA TYR A 420 -12.05 -4.04 -20.97
C TYR A 420 -11.19 -5.16 -21.56
N GLU A 421 -11.79 -6.09 -22.32
CA GLU A 421 -11.03 -7.10 -23.06
C GLU A 421 -10.11 -6.47 -24.11
N GLN A 422 -10.60 -5.45 -24.83
CA GLN A 422 -9.78 -4.69 -25.78
C GLN A 422 -8.62 -3.97 -25.08
N LEU A 423 -8.85 -3.31 -23.94
CA LEU A 423 -7.80 -2.65 -23.18
C LEU A 423 -6.74 -3.64 -22.69
N MET A 424 -7.13 -4.80 -22.15
CA MET A 424 -6.18 -5.86 -21.78
C MET A 424 -5.37 -6.35 -22.98
N SER A 425 -6.01 -6.52 -24.14
CA SER A 425 -5.31 -6.90 -25.37
C SER A 425 -4.26 -5.85 -25.77
N LEU A 426 -4.58 -4.56 -25.64
CA LEU A 426 -3.64 -3.46 -25.92
C LEU A 426 -2.45 -3.46 -24.94
N ILE A 427 -2.68 -3.73 -23.66
CA ILE A 427 -1.63 -3.89 -22.64
C ILE A 427 -0.71 -5.06 -23.01
N ILE A 428 -1.28 -6.25 -23.30
CA ILE A 428 -0.53 -7.46 -23.64
C ILE A 428 0.31 -7.26 -24.91
N GLN A 429 -0.23 -6.56 -25.91
CA GLN A 429 0.45 -6.19 -27.15
C GLN A 429 1.46 -5.05 -26.99
N ASN A 430 1.57 -4.47 -25.78
CA ASN A 430 2.43 -3.33 -25.48
C ASN A 430 2.15 -2.10 -26.37
N ASN A 431 0.87 -1.82 -26.65
CA ASN A 431 0.47 -0.69 -27.50
C ASN A 431 0.45 0.64 -26.70
N LEU A 432 1.63 1.14 -26.38
CA LEU A 432 1.81 2.34 -25.55
C LEU A 432 1.21 3.60 -26.21
N LYS A 433 1.29 3.69 -27.54
CA LYS A 433 0.82 4.84 -28.32
C LYS A 433 -0.67 5.12 -28.15
N HIS A 434 -1.48 4.06 -28.01
CA HIS A 434 -2.90 4.21 -27.74
C HIS A 434 -3.12 5.01 -26.43
N PHE A 435 -2.50 4.56 -25.33
CA PHE A 435 -2.66 5.19 -24.03
C PHE A 435 -2.02 6.58 -23.93
N THR A 436 -0.80 6.76 -24.45
CA THR A 436 -0.14 8.07 -24.40
C THR A 436 -0.93 9.14 -25.17
N SER A 437 -1.63 8.78 -26.26
CA SER A 437 -2.49 9.70 -27.00
C SER A 437 -3.70 10.21 -26.21
N LYS A 438 -4.05 9.56 -25.09
CA LYS A 438 -5.18 9.87 -24.22
C LYS A 438 -4.79 10.56 -22.91
N ALA A 439 -3.50 10.64 -22.60
CA ALA A 439 -3.00 11.21 -21.36
C ALA A 439 -3.45 12.67 -21.14
N THR A 440 -3.41 13.47 -22.21
CA THR A 440 -3.85 14.86 -22.17
C THR A 440 -5.35 15.00 -21.99
N ASP A 441 -6.14 14.06 -22.53
CA ASP A 441 -7.59 14.06 -22.38
C ASP A 441 -7.99 13.81 -20.93
N PHE A 442 -7.25 12.92 -20.23
CA PHE A 442 -7.41 12.73 -18.77
C PHE A 442 -7.21 14.03 -18.01
N THR A 443 -6.06 14.66 -18.23
CA THR A 443 -5.67 15.90 -17.55
C THR A 443 -6.70 17.00 -17.79
N LYS A 444 -7.20 17.10 -19.03
CA LYS A 444 -8.22 18.06 -19.42
C LYS A 444 -9.55 17.78 -18.71
N ILE A 445 -10.03 16.53 -18.68
CA ILE A 445 -11.27 16.19 -17.99
C ILE A 445 -11.19 16.49 -16.49
N ILE A 446 -10.09 16.11 -15.83
CA ILE A 446 -9.92 16.40 -14.40
C ILE A 446 -9.88 17.91 -14.13
N ALA A 447 -9.32 18.70 -15.04
CA ALA A 447 -9.31 20.17 -14.94
C ALA A 447 -10.69 20.80 -15.20
N GLU A 448 -11.43 20.32 -16.21
CA GLU A 448 -12.72 20.88 -16.63
C GLU A 448 -13.88 20.44 -15.71
N LYS A 449 -13.85 19.19 -15.24
CA LYS A 449 -14.87 18.60 -14.36
C LYS A 449 -14.42 18.53 -12.90
N GLY A 450 -13.40 19.31 -12.53
CA GLY A 450 -12.83 19.30 -11.19
C GLY A 450 -13.91 19.45 -10.10
N LEU A 451 -13.78 18.67 -9.03
CA LEU A 451 -14.64 18.83 -7.86
C LEU A 451 -14.22 20.07 -7.07
N THR A 452 -15.19 20.85 -6.63
CA THR A 452 -14.97 21.94 -5.67
C THR A 452 -15.46 21.47 -4.30
N GLY A 453 -14.52 21.27 -3.37
CA GLY A 453 -14.83 21.05 -1.96
C GLY A 453 -14.89 22.37 -1.20
N THR A 454 -15.69 22.41 -0.12
CA THR A 454 -15.69 23.50 0.84
C THR A 454 -14.57 23.29 1.85
N ARG A 455 -13.76 24.32 2.10
CA ARG A 455 -12.68 24.27 3.10
C ARG A 455 -13.24 24.47 4.50
N HIS A 456 -12.98 23.53 5.40
CA HIS A 456 -13.24 23.59 6.84
C HIS A 456 -11.92 23.37 7.58
N GLY A 457 -11.19 24.46 7.84
CA GLY A 457 -9.84 24.42 8.40
C GLY A 457 -8.86 23.68 7.47
N ARG A 458 -8.39 22.51 7.91
CA ARG A 458 -7.44 21.62 7.21
C ARG A 458 -8.11 20.58 6.31
N VAL A 459 -9.43 20.58 6.23
CA VAL A 459 -10.21 19.54 5.55
C VAL A 459 -11.02 20.12 4.40
N LEU A 460 -10.97 19.47 3.24
CA LEU A 460 -11.93 19.69 2.16
C LEU A 460 -13.12 18.77 2.31
N VAL A 461 -14.31 19.34 2.48
CA VAL A 461 -15.57 18.60 2.52
C VAL A 461 -16.25 18.76 1.18
N PHE A 462 -16.47 17.65 0.50
CA PHE A 462 -17.22 17.63 -0.76
C PHE A 462 -18.70 17.44 -0.46
N LYS A 463 -19.54 18.04 -1.30
CA LYS A 463 -20.94 17.64 -1.37
C LYS A 463 -21.07 16.32 -2.13
N THR A 464 -22.19 15.64 -1.94
CA THR A 464 -22.47 14.41 -2.69
C THR A 464 -22.34 14.66 -4.18
N SER A 465 -21.52 13.88 -4.88
CA SER A 465 -21.41 13.97 -6.34
C SER A 465 -21.79 12.65 -7.00
N ASN A 466 -22.20 12.72 -8.26
CA ASN A 466 -22.48 11.55 -9.08
C ASN A 466 -21.20 10.85 -9.58
N ILE A 467 -20.03 11.20 -9.06
CA ILE A 467 -18.77 10.55 -9.41
C ILE A 467 -18.70 9.21 -8.68
N SER A 468 -18.66 8.12 -9.43
CA SER A 468 -18.54 6.77 -8.91
C SER A 468 -17.14 6.19 -9.16
N GLY A 469 -16.68 5.32 -8.25
CA GLY A 469 -15.47 4.52 -8.42
C GLY A 469 -14.17 5.17 -7.98
N ARG A 470 -13.05 4.48 -8.30
CA ARG A 470 -11.70 4.96 -7.94
C ARG A 470 -11.28 6.23 -8.71
N SER A 471 -12.03 6.68 -9.73
CA SER A 471 -11.77 7.98 -10.35
C SER A 471 -11.96 9.15 -9.37
N VAL A 472 -12.76 8.96 -8.31
CA VAL A 472 -12.99 9.95 -7.25
C VAL A 472 -11.67 10.45 -6.64
N TYR A 473 -10.67 9.58 -6.50
CA TYR A 473 -9.37 9.90 -5.93
C TYR A 473 -8.62 10.94 -6.76
N ASP A 474 -8.69 10.85 -8.09
CA ASP A 474 -8.04 11.82 -8.99
C ASP A 474 -8.64 13.22 -8.82
N PHE A 475 -9.98 13.30 -8.71
CA PHE A 475 -10.66 14.57 -8.50
C PHE A 475 -10.36 15.17 -7.13
N ILE A 476 -10.38 14.36 -6.06
CA ILE A 476 -10.07 14.81 -4.70
C ILE A 476 -8.62 15.28 -4.61
N HIS A 477 -7.67 14.50 -5.15
CA HIS A 477 -6.26 14.89 -5.15
C HIS A 477 -6.04 16.20 -5.90
N LYS A 478 -6.65 16.36 -7.08
CA LYS A 478 -6.58 17.63 -7.81
C LYS A 478 -7.15 18.80 -7.00
N ALA A 479 -8.27 18.59 -6.31
CA ALA A 479 -8.89 19.60 -5.48
C ALA A 479 -7.99 20.01 -4.30
N ILE A 480 -7.35 19.06 -3.61
CA ILE A 480 -6.36 19.32 -2.56
C ILE A 480 -5.19 20.15 -3.13
N VAL A 481 -4.62 19.72 -4.25
CA VAL A 481 -3.50 20.43 -4.90
C VAL A 481 -3.87 21.87 -5.26
N ASN A 482 -5.10 22.11 -5.70
CA ASN A 482 -5.57 23.45 -6.06
C ASN A 482 -5.73 24.39 -4.85
N GLN A 483 -5.80 23.88 -3.61
CA GLN A 483 -5.81 24.73 -2.41
C GLN A 483 -4.43 25.30 -2.08
N GLY A 484 -3.36 24.76 -2.68
CA GLY A 484 -2.00 25.22 -2.48
C GLY A 484 -1.31 24.61 -1.25
N VAL A 485 -0.08 25.07 -1.05
CA VAL A 485 0.81 24.69 0.06
C VAL A 485 1.03 25.88 0.99
N ARG A 486 1.28 25.61 2.26
CA ARG A 486 1.52 26.64 3.27
C ARG A 486 2.82 27.41 2.97
N PRO A 487 2.80 28.75 3.06
CA PRO A 487 4.03 29.54 3.00
C PRO A 487 4.97 29.16 4.15
N PHE A 488 6.28 29.05 3.88
CA PHE A 488 7.34 28.77 4.86
C PHE A 488 7.39 27.34 5.45
N GLU A 489 6.40 26.50 5.17
CA GLU A 489 6.38 25.06 5.45
C GLU A 489 6.40 24.30 4.12
N ASN A 490 7.56 24.33 3.44
CA ASN A 490 7.72 23.67 2.13
C ASN A 490 7.24 22.20 2.22
N ASN A 491 6.27 21.84 1.37
CA ASN A 491 5.63 20.52 1.26
C ASN A 491 4.43 20.24 2.20
N GLU A 492 3.94 21.21 2.98
CA GLU A 492 2.69 21.04 3.73
C GLU A 492 1.51 21.66 2.97
N PHE A 493 0.46 20.87 2.69
CA PHE A 493 -0.73 21.38 2.01
C PHE A 493 -1.63 22.19 2.97
N GLU A 494 -2.32 23.19 2.44
CA GLU A 494 -3.30 23.98 3.20
C GLU A 494 -4.45 23.10 3.72
N THR A 495 -4.86 22.11 2.92
CA THR A 495 -5.92 21.15 3.26
C THR A 495 -5.49 19.73 2.89
N PRO A 496 -4.62 19.10 3.69
CA PRO A 496 -4.12 17.77 3.37
C PRO A 496 -5.17 16.68 3.56
N PHE A 497 -6.36 17.00 4.08
CA PHE A 497 -7.44 16.04 4.31
C PHE A 497 -8.64 16.31 3.41
N ALA A 498 -9.36 15.25 3.06
CA ALA A 498 -10.61 15.33 2.31
C ALA A 498 -11.65 14.35 2.84
N ILE A 499 -12.91 14.79 2.82
CA ILE A 499 -14.09 14.01 3.17
C ILE A 499 -15.06 14.07 1.99
N PHE A 500 -15.33 12.91 1.40
CA PHE A 500 -16.18 12.77 0.23
C PHE A 500 -17.36 11.82 0.53
N PRO A 501 -18.56 12.35 0.76
CA PRO A 501 -19.77 11.56 0.98
C PRO A 501 -20.38 11.09 -0.36
N GLN A 502 -20.95 9.89 -0.33
CA GLN A 502 -21.65 9.27 -1.46
C GLN A 502 -22.91 8.56 -0.98
N VAL A 503 -24.05 8.89 -1.59
CA VAL A 503 -25.35 8.33 -1.21
C VAL A 503 -25.80 7.34 -2.29
N PHE A 504 -25.99 6.08 -1.93
CA PHE A 504 -26.45 5.02 -2.83
C PHE A 504 -27.62 4.26 -2.22
N GLN A 505 -28.79 4.28 -2.87
CA GLN A 505 -29.93 3.42 -2.52
C GLN A 505 -30.28 3.41 -1.01
N GLY A 506 -30.13 4.56 -0.33
CA GLY A 506 -30.39 4.71 1.10
C GLY A 506 -29.21 4.40 2.03
N VAL A 507 -28.09 3.89 1.52
CA VAL A 507 -26.82 3.75 2.26
C VAL A 507 -25.95 4.99 2.02
N VAL A 508 -25.40 5.54 3.09
CA VAL A 508 -24.42 6.63 3.00
C VAL A 508 -23.02 6.04 3.17
N ARG A 509 -22.15 6.23 2.18
CA ARG A 509 -20.73 5.90 2.26
C ARG A 509 -19.92 7.17 2.32
N ILE A 510 -18.92 7.22 3.17
CA ILE A 510 -18.01 8.35 3.25
C ILE A 510 -16.60 7.87 2.97
N LEU A 511 -15.92 8.57 2.08
CA LEU A 511 -14.51 8.43 1.81
C LEU A 511 -13.73 9.48 2.59
N PHE A 512 -12.89 9.04 3.51
CA PHE A 512 -11.94 9.84 4.25
C PHE A 512 -10.55 9.66 3.66
N ILE A 513 -9.87 10.76 3.35
CA ILE A 513 -8.52 10.75 2.76
C ILE A 513 -7.61 11.71 3.51
N SER A 514 -6.39 11.27 3.76
CA SER A 514 -5.23 12.13 4.04
C SER A 514 -4.26 12.02 2.88
N PHE A 515 -3.90 13.16 2.28
CA PHE A 515 -2.94 13.28 1.20
C PHE A 515 -1.49 13.18 1.71
N PHE A 516 -1.18 12.02 2.27
CA PHE A 516 0.04 11.76 3.03
C PHE A 516 1.29 11.77 2.15
N SER A 517 1.17 11.20 0.97
CA SER A 517 2.27 10.82 0.12
C SER A 517 2.89 11.95 -0.72
N ARG A 518 2.55 13.20 -0.40
CA ARG A 518 3.34 14.41 -0.73
C ARG A 518 3.34 15.44 0.42
N SER A 519 2.68 15.11 1.52
CA SER A 519 2.56 15.92 2.72
C SER A 519 3.04 15.06 3.88
N GLU A 520 4.35 14.88 3.99
CA GLU A 520 4.97 14.01 4.99
C GLU A 520 4.66 14.44 6.45
N LYS A 521 4.09 15.64 6.60
CA LYS A 521 3.58 16.23 7.83
C LYS A 521 2.10 15.94 8.12
N ALA A 522 1.36 15.43 7.13
CA ALA A 522 -0.02 15.03 7.33
C ALA A 522 -0.07 13.74 8.14
N PHE A 523 -1.06 13.60 9.00
CA PHE A 523 -1.29 12.36 9.73
C PHE A 523 -2.17 11.42 8.88
N PRO A 524 -1.97 10.10 8.91
CA PRO A 524 -2.92 9.15 8.35
C PRO A 524 -4.34 9.42 8.88
N VAL A 525 -5.32 9.51 7.98
CA VAL A 525 -6.70 9.89 8.34
C VAL A 525 -7.33 8.93 9.36
N ARG A 526 -6.89 7.66 9.39
CA ARG A 526 -7.28 6.65 10.38
C ARG A 526 -7.24 7.16 11.82
N TYR A 527 -6.28 7.99 12.19
CA TYR A 527 -6.11 8.48 13.56
C TYR A 527 -7.25 9.40 14.03
N PHE A 528 -8.07 9.90 13.12
CA PHE A 528 -9.18 10.79 13.43
C PHE A 528 -10.54 10.09 13.34
N LEU A 529 -10.56 8.79 12.99
CA LEU A 529 -11.78 8.03 12.75
C LEU A 529 -12.07 7.01 13.86
N ASP A 530 -13.35 6.78 14.10
CA ASP A 530 -13.81 5.62 14.87
C ASP A 530 -13.82 4.39 13.96
N TYR A 531 -12.67 3.71 13.89
CA TYR A 531 -12.45 2.58 12.99
C TYR A 531 -13.19 1.33 13.46
N ASP A 532 -14.02 0.77 12.58
CA ASP A 532 -14.91 -0.36 12.89
C ASP A 532 -14.94 -1.41 11.75
N GLU A 533 -15.82 -2.40 11.86
CA GLU A 533 -16.01 -3.44 10.83
C GLU A 533 -16.58 -2.91 9.50
N ASN A 534 -17.12 -1.69 9.49
CA ASN A 534 -17.64 -1.03 8.29
C ASN A 534 -16.58 -0.20 7.56
N SER A 535 -15.36 -0.14 8.12
CA SER A 535 -14.23 0.62 7.61
C SER A 535 -13.35 -0.23 6.68
N VAL A 536 -13.19 0.19 5.43
CA VAL A 536 -12.42 -0.53 4.39
C VAL A 536 -11.41 0.40 3.74
N GLY A 537 -10.15 -0.04 3.66
CA GLY A 537 -9.08 0.69 2.97
C GLY A 537 -7.74 0.62 3.69
N SER A 538 -6.86 1.57 3.37
CA SER A 538 -5.54 1.76 3.97
C SER A 538 -5.61 2.70 5.18
N THR A 539 -4.47 3.09 5.76
CA THR A 539 -4.42 4.06 6.87
C THR A 539 -4.71 5.49 6.42
N SER A 540 -4.46 5.80 5.15
CA SER A 540 -4.61 7.13 4.56
C SER A 540 -5.86 7.30 3.71
N THR A 541 -6.52 6.19 3.36
CA THR A 541 -7.69 6.16 2.50
C THR A 541 -8.70 5.17 3.04
N ILE A 542 -9.80 5.65 3.63
CA ILE A 542 -10.80 4.82 4.31
C ILE A 542 -12.19 5.12 3.80
N TRP A 543 -12.88 4.07 3.34
CA TRP A 543 -14.33 4.09 3.13
C TRP A 543 -15.04 3.58 4.38
N GLN A 544 -16.05 4.31 4.85
CA GLN A 544 -16.93 3.86 5.93
C GLN A 544 -18.39 3.92 5.47
N SER A 545 -19.16 2.88 5.79
CA SER A 545 -20.58 2.80 5.45
C SER A 545 -21.45 3.07 6.67
N PHE A 546 -22.52 3.85 6.48
CA PHE A 546 -23.43 4.30 7.52
C PHE A 546 -24.87 3.92 7.18
N ALA A 547 -25.65 3.59 8.21
CA ALA A 547 -27.03 3.18 8.09
C ALA A 547 -28.01 4.35 7.84
N SER A 548 -27.59 5.59 8.12
CA SER A 548 -28.40 6.80 7.94
C SER A 548 -27.53 8.02 7.62
N GLU A 549 -28.18 9.07 7.09
CA GLU A 549 -27.55 10.38 6.86
C GLU A 549 -27.14 11.07 8.16
N GLU A 550 -27.92 10.91 9.23
CA GLU A 550 -27.62 11.47 10.55
C GLU A 550 -26.31 10.92 11.12
N LEU A 551 -26.12 9.59 11.08
CA LEU A 551 -24.88 8.95 11.54
C LEU A 551 -23.68 9.35 10.67
N ALA A 552 -23.89 9.50 9.37
CA ALA A 552 -22.86 9.96 8.45
C ALA A 552 -22.43 11.41 8.75
N LEU A 553 -23.39 12.31 8.99
CA LEU A 553 -23.11 13.70 9.36
C LEU A 553 -22.39 13.79 10.72
N GLU A 554 -22.80 12.99 11.70
CA GLU A 554 -22.13 12.89 12.99
C GLU A 554 -20.66 12.47 12.83
N ALA A 555 -20.40 11.44 12.03
CA ALA A 555 -19.04 10.97 11.74
C ALA A 555 -18.19 12.03 11.03
N ILE A 556 -18.77 12.75 10.06
CA ILE A 556 -18.08 13.85 9.36
C ILE A 556 -17.72 14.97 10.34
N ASN A 557 -18.70 15.46 11.11
CA ASN A 557 -18.49 16.55 12.06
C ASN A 557 -17.50 16.17 13.16
N THR A 558 -17.56 14.94 13.66
CA THR A 558 -16.61 14.41 14.64
C THR A 558 -15.19 14.35 14.06
N THR A 559 -15.03 13.83 12.84
CA THR A 559 -13.73 13.75 12.16
C THR A 559 -13.16 15.14 11.87
N LEU A 560 -14.00 16.07 11.41
CA LEU A 560 -13.64 17.47 11.17
C LEU A 560 -13.14 18.15 12.44
N ALA A 561 -13.85 17.99 13.55
CA ALA A 561 -13.45 18.53 14.84
C ALA A 561 -12.10 17.94 15.28
N ARG A 562 -11.96 16.61 15.26
CA ARG A 562 -10.71 15.93 15.64
C ARG A 562 -9.50 16.38 14.84
N ILE A 563 -9.63 16.54 13.51
CA ILE A 563 -8.54 17.02 12.65
C ILE A 563 -8.21 18.48 12.98
N ASN A 564 -9.20 19.37 13.01
CA ASN A 564 -8.94 20.79 13.22
C ASN A 564 -8.44 21.10 14.64
N ASP A 565 -8.97 20.42 15.66
CA ASP A 565 -8.47 20.51 17.04
C ASP A 565 -7.01 20.07 17.14
N HIS A 566 -6.64 19.00 16.42
CA HIS A 566 -5.25 18.52 16.39
C HIS A 566 -4.30 19.57 15.83
N PHE A 567 -4.69 20.26 14.76
CA PHE A 567 -3.89 21.30 14.12
C PHE A 567 -4.12 22.71 14.68
N GLN A 568 -4.96 22.86 15.71
CA GLN A 568 -5.33 24.14 16.33
C GLN A 568 -5.95 25.15 15.34
N GLU A 569 -6.82 24.65 14.47
CA GLU A 569 -7.43 25.40 13.37
C GLU A 569 -8.87 25.75 13.72
N HIS A 570 -9.31 26.95 13.31
CA HIS A 570 -10.70 27.36 13.52
C HIS A 570 -11.60 26.69 12.48
N CYS A 571 -12.66 26.03 12.95
CA CYS A 571 -13.71 25.47 12.10
C CYS A 571 -14.99 26.25 12.33
N ASP A 572 -15.33 27.17 11.42
CA ASP A 572 -16.35 28.18 11.70
C ASP A 572 -17.80 27.63 11.71
N ILE A 573 -18.09 26.48 11.08
CA ILE A 573 -19.46 25.91 11.01
C ILE A 573 -19.42 24.37 10.82
N PRO A 574 -20.26 23.59 11.54
CA PRO A 574 -20.47 22.16 11.26
C PRO A 574 -21.18 21.92 9.91
N VAL A 575 -21.08 20.70 9.38
CA VAL A 575 -21.75 20.30 8.13
C VAL A 575 -23.23 20.01 8.43
N GLU A 576 -24.13 20.70 7.73
CA GLU A 576 -25.58 20.70 8.04
C GLU A 576 -26.44 19.76 7.17
N SER A 577 -26.01 19.43 5.95
CA SER A 577 -26.75 18.52 5.04
C SER A 577 -25.80 17.86 4.04
N LEU A 578 -25.97 16.56 3.77
CA LEU A 578 -25.26 15.87 2.69
C LEU A 578 -25.94 16.05 1.34
N LYS A 579 -27.25 16.29 1.34
CA LYS A 579 -28.02 16.53 0.13
C LYS A 579 -27.73 17.92 -0.41
N ASP A 580 -27.57 18.01 -1.72
CA ASP A 580 -27.58 19.31 -2.39
C ASP A 580 -28.94 19.98 -2.16
N PRO A 581 -28.96 21.27 -1.77
CA PRO A 581 -30.20 22.01 -1.63
C PRO A 581 -30.89 22.31 -2.96
N ASP A 582 -30.28 22.00 -4.12
CA ASP A 582 -30.86 22.16 -5.46
C ASP A 582 -30.42 21.06 -6.43
#